data_AF-A0A848CXR8-F1
#
_entry.id   AF-A0A848CXR8-F1
#
_cell.length_a   1.000
_cell.length_b   1.000
_cell.length_c   1.000
_cell.angle_alpha   90.00
_cell.angle_beta   90.00
_cell.angle_gamma   90.00
#
_symmetry.space_group_name_H-M   'P 1'
#
loop_
_entity.id
_entity.type
_entity.pdbx_description
1 polymer ?
#
loop_
_entity_poly.entity_id
_entity_poly.type
_entity_poly.pdbx_seq_one_letter_code
_entity_poly.pdbx_strand_id
1 'polypeptide(L)' 'MARSTIYTLYMLVIIILTIGVPLTLYYGSNDRTAGFLGAILSFGILASYAFYANLLNRRN' A
#
# COMPACT_ATOMS: atom_id res chain seq x y z
N MET A 1 -4.79 4.73 -20.36
CA MET A 1 -3.75 4.93 -19.31
C MET A 1 -2.44 4.33 -19.77
N ALA A 2 -1.35 5.09 -19.81
CA ALA A 2 -0.03 4.56 -20.19
C ALA A 2 0.53 3.64 -19.09
N ARG A 3 1.43 2.71 -19.45
CA ARG A 3 2.12 1.83 -18.48
C ARG A 3 2.89 2.64 -17.43
N SER A 4 3.46 3.78 -17.85
CA SER A 4 4.12 4.75 -16.97
C SER A 4 3.16 5.32 -15.92
N THR A 5 1.93 5.66 -16.28
CA THR A 5 0.93 6.19 -15.33
C THR A 5 0.62 5.19 -14.22
N ILE A 6 0.42 3.91 -14.57
CA ILE A 6 0.12 2.86 -13.58
C ILE A 6 1.32 2.64 -12.64
N TYR A 7 2.53 2.64 -13.19
CA TYR A 7 3.75 2.56 -12.39
C TYR A 7 3.87 3.73 -11.42
N THR A 8 3.68 4.98 -11.89
CA THR A 8 3.77 6.17 -11.02
C THR A 8 2.73 6.14 -9.91
N LEU A 9 1.49 5.75 -10.20
CA LEU A 9 0.45 5.62 -9.18
C LEU A 9 0.80 4.54 -8.14
N TYR A 10 1.28 3.38 -8.59
CA TYR A 10 1.71 2.31 -7.68
C TYR A 10 2.90 2.76 -6.79
N MET A 11 3.87 3.46 -7.38
CA MET A 11 5.00 4.02 -6.65
C MET A 11 4.56 5.00 -5.56
N LEU A 12 3.61 5.90 -5.85
CA LEU A 12 3.07 6.83 -4.86
C LEU A 12 2.38 6.10 -3.70
N VAL A 13 1.59 5.05 -4.00
CA VAL A 13 0.95 4.22 -2.98
C VAL A 13 2.00 3.59 -2.06
N ILE A 14 3.05 3.00 -2.62
CA ILE A 14 4.11 2.38 -1.82
C ILE A 14 4.84 3.40 -0.95
N ILE A 15 5.15 4.60 -1.46
CA ILE A 15 5.80 5.66 -0.67
C ILE A 15 4.94 6.04 0.54
N ILE A 16 3.65 6.25 0.33
CA ILE A 16 2.71 6.62 1.41
C ILE A 16 2.65 5.50 2.45
N LEU A 17 2.52 4.25 2.03
CA LEU A 17 2.42 3.10 2.93
C LEU A 17 3.73 2.83 3.68
N THR A 18 4.88 3.08 3.05
CA THR A 18 6.22 2.93 3.65
C THR A 18 6.40 3.86 4.85
N ILE A 19 5.78 5.04 4.83
CA ILE A 19 5.81 5.99 5.95
C ILE A 19 4.65 5.74 6.91
N GLY A 20 3.45 5.51 6.37
CA GLY A 20 2.22 5.35 7.14
C GLY A 20 2.23 4.14 8.08
N VAL A 21 2.76 3.00 7.65
CA VAL A 21 2.82 1.78 8.47
C VAL A 21 3.74 1.97 9.69
N PRO A 22 5.00 2.41 9.55
CA PRO A 22 5.85 2.69 10.72
C PRO A 22 5.27 3.74 11.65
N LEU A 23 4.66 4.81 11.14
CA LEU A 23 4.05 5.84 11.98
C LEU A 23 2.88 5.28 12.81
N THR A 24 2.01 4.47 12.19
CA THR A 24 0.89 3.83 12.90
C THR A 24 1.39 2.84 13.95
N LEU A 25 2.45 2.08 13.67
CA LEU A 25 3.03 1.15 14.64
C LEU A 25 3.78 1.86 15.78
N TYR A 26 4.54 2.91 15.46
CA TYR A 26 5.35 3.64 16.44
C TYR A 26 4.49 4.45 17.40
N TYR A 27 3.59 5.29 16.88
CA TYR A 27 2.75 6.16 17.72
C TYR A 27 1.51 5.44 18.27
N GLY A 28 1.09 4.35 17.63
CA GLY A 28 -0.13 3.63 17.96
C GLY A 28 0.05 2.37 18.80
N SER A 29 1.25 2.07 19.28
CA SER A 29 1.59 0.82 19.96
C SER A 29 0.68 0.46 21.16
N ASN A 30 0.10 1.46 21.84
CA ASN A 30 -0.82 1.27 22.96
C ASN A 30 -2.31 1.45 22.60
N ASP A 31 -2.63 1.74 21.34
CA ASP A 31 -4.01 1.94 20.85
C ASP A 31 -4.42 0.79 19.92
N ARG A 32 -5.48 0.08 20.30
CA ARG A 32 -6.05 -1.04 19.52
C ARG A 32 -6.46 -0.61 18.11
N THR A 33 -6.95 0.62 17.97
CA THR A 33 -7.39 1.20 16.69
C THR A 33 -6.20 1.39 15.76
N ALA A 34 -5.08 1.88 16.29
CA ALA A 34 -3.89 2.08 15.49
C ALA A 34 -3.23 0.75 15.09
N GLY A 35 -3.26 -0.25 15.96
CA GLY A 35 -2.87 -1.62 15.61
C GLY A 35 -3.73 -2.21 14.47
N PHE A 36 -5.05 -2.02 14.55
CA PHE A 36 -5.97 -2.43 13.49
C PHE A 36 -5.73 -1.69 12.16
N LEU A 37 -5.49 -0.38 12.21
CA LEU A 37 -5.13 0.41 11.03
C LEU A 37 -3.79 -0.05 10.44
N GLY A 38 -2.78 -0.32 11.26
CA GLY A 38 -1.50 -0.88 10.82
C GLY A 38 -1.66 -2.22 10.10
N ALA A 39 -2.53 -3.09 10.60
CA ALA A 39 -2.87 -4.35 9.94
C ALA A 39 -3.56 -4.11 8.58
N ILE A 40 -4.57 -3.24 8.51
CA ILE A 40 -5.24 -2.88 7.25
C ILE A 40 -4.24 -2.35 6.23
N LEU A 41 -3.36 -1.44 6.63
CA LEU A 41 -2.35 -0.87 5.74
C LEU A 41 -1.40 -1.96 5.23
N SER A 42 -0.99 -2.90 6.09
CA SER A 42 -0.12 -4.01 5.72
C SER A 42 -0.77 -4.96 4.71
N PHE A 43 -2.03 -5.36 4.93
CA PHE A 43 -2.79 -6.15 3.94
C PHE A 43 -3.09 -5.35 2.67
N GLY A 44 -3.27 -4.03 2.80
CA GLY A 44 -3.44 -3.10 1.68
C GLY A 44 -2.24 -3.10 0.74
N ILE A 45 -1.01 -3.21 1.26
CA ILE A 45 0.21 -3.37 0.45
C ILE A 45 0.09 -4.62 -0.45
N LEU A 46 -0.28 -5.76 0.15
CA LEU A 46 -0.43 -7.02 -0.59
C LEU A 46 -1.52 -6.92 -1.67
N ALA A 47 -2.68 -6.35 -1.33
CA ALA A 47 -3.77 -6.15 -2.28
C ALA A 47 -3.37 -5.20 -3.43
N SER A 48 -2.66 -4.11 -3.11
CA SER A 48 -2.19 -3.15 -4.12
C SER A 48 -1.22 -3.78 -5.12
N TYR A 49 -0.35 -4.68 -4.65
CA TYR A 49 0.57 -5.42 -5.51
C TYR A 49 -0.18 -6.39 -6.43
N ALA A 50 -1.13 -7.16 -5.89
CA ALA A 50 -1.95 -8.08 -6.69
C ALA A 50 -2.74 -7.36 -7.79
N PHE A 51 -3.24 -6.16 -7.49
CA PHE A 51 -3.92 -5.30 -8.45
C PHE A 51 -2.97 -4.76 -9.53
N TYR A 52 -1.79 -4.26 -9.13
CA TYR A 52 -0.76 -3.78 -10.05
C TYR A 52 -0.31 -4.88 -11.02
N ALA A 53 -0.03 -6.09 -10.50
CA ALA A 53 0.35 -7.25 -11.30
C ALA A 53 -0.75 -7.66 -12.29
N ASN A 54 -2.02 -7.68 -11.85
CA ASN A 54 -3.16 -7.95 -12.74
C ASN A 54 -3.28 -6.92 -13.87
N LEU A 55 -3.15 -5.63 -13.55
CA LEU A 55 -3.24 -4.57 -14.55
C LEU A 55 -2.12 -4.65 -15.61
N LEU A 56 -0.92 -5.07 -15.21
CA LEU A 56 0.18 -5.29 -16.13
C LEU A 56 -0.01 -6.54 -16.98
N ASN A 57 -0.44 -7.66 -16.38
CA ASN A 57 -0.64 -8.92 -17.08
C ASN A 57 -1.75 -8.86 -18.13
N ARG A 58 -2.80 -8.05 -17.92
CA ARG A 58 -3.86 -7.82 -18.92
C ARG A 58 -3.41 -7.02 -20.15
N ARG A 59 -2.17 -6.53 -20.16
CA ARG A 59 -1.63 -5.63 -21.20
C ARG A 59 -0.42 -6.22 -21.94
N ASN A 60 0.03 -7.41 -21.56
CA ASN A 60 0.94 -8.26 -22.35
C ASN A 60 0.10 -9.22 -23.20
#